data_AF-A0A829ZDU8-F1
#
_entry.id   AF-A0A829ZDU8-F1
#
_cell.length_a   1.000
_cell.length_b   1.000
_cell.length_c   1.000
_cell.angle_alpha   90.00
_cell.angle_beta   90.00
_cell.angle_gamma   90.00
#
_symmetry.space_group_name_H-M   'P 1'
#
loop_
_entity.id
_entity.type
_entity.pdbx_description
1 polymer ?
#
loop_
_entity_poly.entity_id
_entity_poly.type
_entity_poly.pdbx_seq_one_letter_code
_entity_poly.pdbx_strand_id
1 'polypeptide(L)'
;MIKDTLEYDFNEEKNYNYSNKSHDEIISHIATFTSNIWQVHPFGEGNTRTTALFIQKYIQYLGLGDMNNEIFKDNSRYFRNALVRANFRDISKGIYEDDNFLYKFFSNLLLETNYELNDQDLYVAKEEEKNFDDIENDVEL
;
A
#
# COMPACT_ATOMS: atom_id res chain seq x y z
N MET A 1 -8.08 20.26 -6.53
CA MET A 1 -7.32 19.00 -6.71
C MET A 1 -7.32 18.16 -5.44
N ILE A 2 -6.53 18.47 -4.39
CA ILE A 2 -6.50 17.66 -3.14
C ILE A 2 -7.91 17.38 -2.59
N LYS A 3 -8.71 18.43 -2.40
CA LYS A 3 -10.09 18.31 -1.90
C LYS A 3 -10.96 17.44 -2.82
N ASP A 4 -10.94 17.73 -4.12
CA ASP A 4 -11.80 17.05 -5.09
C ASP A 4 -11.44 15.57 -5.24
N THR A 5 -10.14 15.23 -5.17
CA THR A 5 -9.66 13.83 -5.20
C THR A 5 -10.07 13.08 -3.95
N LEU A 6 -9.88 13.66 -2.76
CA LEU A 6 -10.37 13.03 -1.52
C LEU A 6 -11.90 12.88 -1.54
N GLU A 7 -12.63 13.89 -2.00
CA GLU A 7 -14.09 13.82 -2.10
C GLU A 7 -14.54 12.72 -3.05
N TYR A 8 -13.83 12.52 -4.17
CA TYR A 8 -14.04 11.38 -5.07
C TYR A 8 -13.80 10.05 -4.35
N ASP A 9 -12.63 9.84 -3.75
CA ASP A 9 -12.28 8.58 -3.08
C ASP A 9 -13.25 8.24 -1.93
N PHE A 10 -13.65 9.24 -1.13
CA PHE A 10 -14.62 9.04 -0.06
C PHE A 10 -16.04 8.76 -0.58
N ASN A 11 -16.43 9.32 -1.73
CA ASN A 11 -17.72 9.01 -2.33
C ASN A 11 -17.74 7.60 -2.91
N GLU A 12 -16.67 7.16 -3.56
CA GLU A 12 -16.53 5.77 -4.02
C GLU A 12 -16.59 4.79 -2.84
N GLU A 13 -15.86 5.08 -1.75
CA GLU A 13 -15.91 4.26 -0.53
C GLU A 13 -17.31 4.19 0.07
N LYS A 14 -18.00 5.33 0.18
CA LYS A 14 -19.37 5.39 0.72
C LYS A 14 -20.36 4.57 -0.11
N ASN A 15 -20.13 4.44 -1.41
CA ASN A 15 -20.97 3.65 -2.31
C ASN A 15 -20.58 2.17 -2.35
N TYR A 16 -19.44 1.79 -1.75
CA TYR A 16 -19.01 0.40 -1.69
C TYR A 16 -19.87 -0.41 -0.72
N ASN A 17 -20.39 -1.56 -1.19
CA ASN A 17 -21.26 -2.42 -0.40
C ASN A 17 -20.50 -3.67 0.10
N TYR A 18 -20.26 -3.70 1.40
CA TYR A 18 -19.58 -4.80 2.11
C TYR A 18 -20.44 -6.07 2.30
N SER A 19 -21.76 -6.01 2.17
CA SER A 19 -22.71 -7.03 2.67
C SER A 19 -22.58 -8.44 2.07
N ASN A 20 -21.94 -8.58 0.91
CA ASN A 20 -21.80 -9.86 0.19
C ASN A 20 -20.36 -10.08 -0.31
N LYS A 21 -19.39 -9.50 0.41
CA LYS A 21 -17.99 -9.58 0.04
C LYS A 21 -17.28 -10.67 0.83
N SER A 22 -16.45 -11.43 0.14
CA SER A 22 -15.50 -12.33 0.79
C SER A 22 -14.47 -11.53 1.59
N HIS A 23 -13.82 -12.17 2.56
CA HIS A 23 -12.76 -11.51 3.33
C HIS A 23 -11.64 -10.97 2.42
N ASP A 24 -11.27 -11.71 1.37
CA ASP A 24 -10.25 -11.27 0.40
C ASP A 24 -10.67 -10.01 -0.35
N GLU A 25 -11.93 -9.94 -0.81
CA GLU A 25 -12.45 -8.72 -1.46
C GLU A 25 -12.44 -7.52 -0.51
N ILE A 26 -12.79 -7.73 0.76
CA ILE A 26 -12.78 -6.68 1.78
C ILE A 26 -11.35 -6.18 2.02
N ILE A 27 -10.39 -7.09 2.18
CA ILE A 27 -8.98 -6.74 2.44
C ILE A 27 -8.37 -5.99 1.26
N SER A 28 -8.55 -6.49 0.04
CA SER A 28 -8.05 -5.84 -1.17
C SER A 28 -8.66 -4.45 -1.37
N HIS A 29 -9.96 -4.30 -1.07
CA HIS A 29 -10.64 -3.02 -1.12
C HIS A 29 -10.08 -2.03 -0.09
N ILE A 30 -9.90 -2.46 1.17
CA ILE A 30 -9.30 -1.62 2.21
C ILE A 30 -7.85 -1.24 1.87
N ALA A 31 -7.06 -2.16 1.30
CA ALA A 31 -5.70 -1.87 0.84
C ALA A 31 -5.69 -0.78 -0.24
N THR A 32 -6.58 -0.90 -1.24
CA THR A 32 -6.75 0.07 -2.32
C THR A 32 -7.20 1.43 -1.78
N PHE A 33 -8.25 1.46 -0.97
CA PHE A 33 -8.78 2.70 -0.39
C PHE A 33 -7.73 3.41 0.47
N THR A 34 -7.00 2.66 1.29
CA THR A 34 -5.88 3.18 2.10
C THR A 34 -4.79 3.81 1.25
N SER A 35 -4.43 3.16 0.14
CA SER A 35 -3.45 3.67 -0.82
C SER A 35 -3.94 4.98 -1.45
N ASN A 36 -5.19 4.99 -1.92
CA ASN A 36 -5.80 6.13 -2.61
C ASN A 36 -5.81 7.39 -1.75
N ILE A 37 -6.27 7.31 -0.51
CA ILE A 37 -6.31 8.49 0.37
C ILE A 37 -4.92 8.97 0.77
N TRP A 38 -3.94 8.06 0.86
CA TRP A 38 -2.57 8.43 1.22
C TRP A 38 -1.85 9.16 0.09
N GLN A 39 -1.98 8.70 -1.16
CA GLN A 39 -1.31 9.32 -2.32
C GLN A 39 -1.77 10.75 -2.60
N VAL A 40 -2.95 11.16 -2.12
CA VAL A 40 -3.40 12.55 -2.25
C VAL A 40 -2.51 13.51 -1.47
N HIS A 41 -1.80 13.03 -0.45
CA HIS A 41 -0.87 13.80 0.38
C HIS A 41 -1.42 15.19 0.83
N PRO A 42 -2.59 15.24 1.51
CA PRO A 42 -3.25 16.49 1.85
C PRO A 42 -2.50 17.37 2.87
N PHE A 43 -1.58 16.80 3.63
CA PHE A 43 -0.84 17.50 4.69
C PHE A 43 0.61 17.75 4.30
N GLY A 44 1.21 18.83 4.78
CA GLY A 44 2.65 19.09 4.61
C GLY A 44 3.53 18.04 5.31
N GLU A 45 3.06 17.52 6.45
CA GLU A 45 3.70 16.42 7.17
C GLU A 45 2.64 15.52 7.81
N GLY A 46 3.02 14.27 8.12
CA GLY A 46 2.18 13.37 8.89
C GLY A 46 1.13 12.59 8.11
N ASN A 47 1.13 12.64 6.76
CA ASN A 47 0.19 11.88 5.91
C ASN A 47 0.07 10.41 6.33
N THR A 48 1.20 9.70 6.46
CA THR A 48 1.19 8.28 6.88
C THR A 48 0.54 8.07 8.25
N ARG A 49 0.82 8.94 9.23
CA ARG A 49 0.27 8.81 10.58
C ARG A 49 -1.23 9.08 10.59
N THR A 50 -1.66 10.11 9.87
CA THR A 50 -3.08 10.47 9.75
C THR A 50 -3.84 9.38 9.00
N THR A 51 -3.32 8.86 7.89
CA THR A 51 -3.92 7.73 7.16
C THR A 51 -4.03 6.50 8.05
N ALA A 52 -2.96 6.10 8.74
CA ALA A 52 -2.99 4.93 9.63
C ALA A 52 -4.08 5.05 10.70
N LEU A 53 -4.14 6.21 11.38
CA LEU A 53 -5.14 6.47 12.42
C LEU A 53 -6.57 6.50 11.84
N PHE A 54 -6.75 7.13 10.67
CA PHE A 54 -8.03 7.16 9.99
C PHE A 54 -8.52 5.76 9.63
N ILE A 55 -7.68 4.94 8.99
CA ILE A 55 -8.04 3.58 8.59
C ILE A 55 -8.32 2.69 9.80
N GLN A 56 -7.54 2.82 10.87
CA GLN A 56 -7.80 2.12 12.12
C GLN A 56 -9.20 2.45 12.67
N LYS A 57 -9.58 3.73 12.66
CA LYS A 57 -10.93 4.18 13.09
C LYS A 57 -12.03 3.76 12.11
N TYR A 58 -11.71 3.70 10.82
CA TYR A 58 -12.66 3.30 9.79
C TYR A 58 -12.99 1.81 9.86
N ILE A 59 -11.98 0.96 10.05
CA ILE A 59 -12.15 -0.49 10.28
C ILE A 59 -13.04 -0.76 11.52
N GLN A 60 -12.82 -0.01 12.62
CA GLN A 60 -13.71 -0.06 13.80
C GLN A 60 -15.14 0.33 13.47
N TYR A 61 -15.31 1.41 12.71
CA TYR A 61 -16.63 1.89 12.29
C TYR A 61 -17.39 0.85 11.45
N LEU A 62 -16.69 0.12 10.58
CA LEU A 62 -17.27 -0.95 9.77
C LEU A 62 -17.55 -2.24 10.57
N GLY A 63 -17.05 -2.36 11.80
CA GLY A 63 -17.17 -3.57 12.62
C GLY A 63 -16.35 -4.75 12.10
N LEU A 64 -15.26 -4.48 11.36
CA LEU A 64 -14.42 -5.52 10.72
C LEU A 64 -13.35 -6.11 11.64
N GLY A 65 -13.08 -5.51 12.79
CA GLY A 65 -12.11 -6.02 13.74
C GLY A 65 -11.99 -5.16 14.98
N ASP A 66 -11.53 -5.77 16.07
CA ASP A 66 -11.22 -5.08 17.31
C ASP A 66 -9.93 -4.23 17.15
N MET A 67 -9.73 -3.26 18.04
CA MET A 67 -8.53 -2.41 18.05
C MET A 67 -7.27 -3.20 18.44
N ASN A 68 -6.71 -3.99 17.53
CA ASN A 68 -5.34 -4.46 17.66
C ASN A 68 -4.36 -3.40 17.15
N ASN A 69 -4.02 -2.44 18.00
CA ASN A 69 -3.08 -1.38 17.66
C ASN A 69 -1.62 -1.85 17.58
N GLU A 70 -1.31 -3.05 18.07
CA GLU A 70 0.07 -3.54 18.10
C GLU A 70 0.60 -3.77 16.68
N ILE A 71 -0.22 -4.25 15.73
CA ILE A 71 0.28 -4.45 14.35
C ILE A 71 0.72 -3.15 13.69
N PHE A 72 -0.02 -2.05 13.86
CA PHE A 72 0.35 -0.73 13.35
C PHE A 72 1.60 -0.17 14.02
N LYS A 73 1.75 -0.41 15.33
CA LYS A 73 2.89 0.06 16.12
C LYS A 73 4.16 -0.70 15.76
N ASP A 74 4.09 -2.03 15.77
CA ASP A 74 5.23 -2.93 15.58
C ASP A 74 5.70 -2.95 14.12
N ASN A 75 4.78 -2.73 13.16
CA ASN A 75 5.06 -2.75 11.73
C ASN A 75 4.93 -1.38 11.06
N SER A 76 5.10 -0.29 11.83
CA SER A 76 4.95 1.09 11.32
C SER A 76 5.84 1.41 10.11
N ARG A 77 7.08 0.91 10.10
CA ARG A 77 8.02 1.09 8.97
C ARG A 77 7.58 0.33 7.73
N TYR A 78 7.17 -0.93 7.91
CA TYR A 78 6.61 -1.77 6.85
C TYR A 78 5.36 -1.11 6.25
N PHE A 79 4.41 -0.67 7.07
CA PHE A 79 3.17 -0.03 6.60
C PHE A 79 3.47 1.22 5.75
N ARG A 80 4.39 2.08 6.21
CA ARG A 80 4.85 3.24 5.43
C ARG A 80 5.44 2.82 4.08
N ASN A 81 6.29 1.81 4.06
CA ASN A 81 6.92 1.35 2.82
C ASN A 81 5.92 0.63 1.91
N ALA A 82 4.90 -0.04 2.47
CA ALA A 82 3.82 -0.69 1.72
C ALA A 82 2.96 0.35 1.00
N LEU A 83 2.64 1.47 1.66
CA LEU A 83 2.01 2.63 1.03
C LEU A 83 2.83 3.17 -0.15
N VAL A 84 4.16 3.27 0.01
CA VAL A 84 5.04 3.66 -1.11
C VAL A 84 4.96 2.64 -2.25
N ARG A 85 5.04 1.33 -1.95
CA ARG A 85 4.99 0.29 -2.98
C ARG A 85 3.67 0.21 -3.73
N ALA A 86 2.56 0.47 -3.05
CA ALA A 86 1.23 0.54 -3.65
C ALA A 86 1.04 1.75 -4.58
N ASN A 87 1.94 2.74 -4.56
CA ASN A 87 1.85 3.96 -5.37
C ASN A 87 3.07 4.22 -6.27
N PHE A 88 4.16 3.45 -6.09
CA PHE A 88 5.41 3.68 -6.81
C PHE A 88 5.44 2.93 -8.14
N ARG A 89 5.71 3.68 -9.21
CA ARG A 89 5.90 3.17 -10.57
C ARG A 89 7.14 3.81 -11.20
N ASP A 90 7.97 2.98 -11.84
CA ASP A 90 9.09 3.40 -12.69
C ASP A 90 9.09 2.51 -13.95
N ILE A 91 8.44 3.00 -15.01
CA ILE A 91 8.26 2.27 -16.27
C ILE A 91 9.60 1.96 -16.93
N SER A 92 10.60 2.85 -16.77
CA SER A 92 11.93 2.65 -17.35
C SER A 92 12.65 1.43 -16.79
N LYS A 93 12.30 1.02 -15.58
CA LYS A 93 12.84 -0.14 -14.86
C LYS A 93 11.84 -1.31 -14.77
N GLY A 94 10.72 -1.22 -15.49
CA GLY A 94 9.65 -2.23 -15.41
C GLY A 94 9.01 -2.36 -14.02
N ILE A 95 9.09 -1.33 -13.19
CA ILE A 95 8.53 -1.33 -11.83
C ILE A 95 7.12 -0.78 -11.88
N TYR A 96 6.18 -1.57 -11.39
CA TYR A 96 4.78 -1.19 -11.24
C TYR A 96 4.38 -1.13 -9.77
N GLU A 97 3.25 -0.48 -9.52
CA GLU A 97 2.59 -0.50 -8.22
C GLU A 97 2.32 -1.93 -7.75
N ASP A 98 2.52 -2.17 -6.46
CA ASP A 98 2.28 -3.47 -5.82
C ASP A 98 1.63 -3.25 -4.46
N ASP A 99 0.32 -3.47 -4.40
CA ASP A 99 -0.50 -3.33 -3.21
C ASP A 99 -0.54 -4.61 -2.35
N ASN A 100 0.10 -5.70 -2.79
CA ASN A 100 0.11 -6.97 -2.07
C ASN A 100 0.74 -6.84 -0.68
N PHE A 101 1.65 -5.89 -0.49
CA PHE A 101 2.23 -5.60 0.83
C PHE A 101 1.20 -5.02 1.80
N LEU A 102 0.30 -4.16 1.33
CA LEU A 102 -0.83 -3.66 2.11
C LEU A 102 -1.86 -4.77 2.34
N TYR A 103 -2.14 -5.60 1.32
CA TYR A 103 -3.00 -6.78 1.48
C TYR A 103 -2.50 -7.68 2.62
N LYS A 104 -1.23 -8.10 2.61
CA LYS A 104 -0.64 -8.91 3.69
C LYS A 104 -0.76 -8.25 5.07
N PHE A 105 -0.51 -6.95 5.15
CA PHE A 105 -0.66 -6.18 6.39
C PHE A 105 -2.10 -6.25 6.92
N PHE A 106 -3.08 -6.01 6.06
CA PHE A 106 -4.50 -6.04 6.44
C PHE A 106 -5.03 -7.45 6.70
N SER A 107 -4.53 -8.47 6.00
CA SER A 107 -4.84 -9.87 6.30
C SER A 107 -4.36 -10.24 7.71
N ASN A 108 -3.15 -9.85 8.10
CA ASN A 108 -2.67 -10.08 9.46
C ASN A 108 -3.50 -9.31 10.49
N LEU A 109 -3.91 -8.08 10.18
CA LEU A 109 -4.74 -7.26 11.08
C LEU A 109 -6.14 -7.84 11.28
N LEU A 110 -6.82 -8.23 10.20
CA LEU A 110 -8.26 -8.56 10.22
C LEU A 110 -8.54 -10.05 10.38
N LEU A 111 -7.65 -10.91 9.90
CA LEU A 111 -7.84 -12.37 9.87
C LEU A 111 -6.81 -13.13 10.72
N GLU A 112 -5.92 -12.42 11.43
CA GLU A 112 -4.84 -13.01 12.23
C GLU A 112 -3.98 -14.00 11.44
N THR A 113 -3.78 -13.74 10.15
CA THR A 113 -2.86 -14.52 9.32
C THR A 113 -1.41 -14.34 9.76
N ASN A 114 -0.54 -15.23 9.30
CA ASN A 114 0.88 -15.23 9.66
C ASN A 114 1.78 -14.77 8.49
N TYR A 115 1.33 -13.81 7.67
CA TYR A 115 2.21 -13.28 6.62
C TYR A 115 3.41 -12.59 7.27
N GLU A 116 4.60 -12.89 6.77
CA GLU A 116 5.79 -12.16 7.20
C GLU A 116 5.73 -10.72 6.70
N LEU A 117 5.87 -9.77 7.62
CA LEU A 117 5.91 -8.34 7.32
C LEU A 117 7.36 -7.85 7.33
N ASN A 118 8.16 -8.37 6.39
CA ASN A 118 9.58 -8.02 6.28
C ASN A 118 9.76 -6.75 5.45
N ASP A 119 10.33 -5.73 6.08
CA ASP A 119 10.58 -4.43 5.45
C ASP A 119 11.57 -4.51 4.27
N GLN A 120 12.46 -5.50 4.25
CA GLN A 120 13.45 -5.68 3.18
C GLN A 120 12.78 -6.07 1.85
N ASP A 121 11.65 -6.77 1.91
CA ASP A 121 10.94 -7.23 0.70
C ASP A 121 10.33 -6.08 -0.11
N LEU A 122 10.21 -4.89 0.49
CA LEU A 122 9.65 -3.70 -0.15
C LEU A 122 10.69 -2.89 -0.91
N TYR A 123 11.98 -3.21 -0.76
CA TYR A 123 13.02 -2.55 -1.53
C TYR A 123 13.07 -3.14 -2.94
N VAL A 124 12.93 -2.29 -3.95
CA VAL A 124 13.19 -2.72 -5.32
C VAL A 124 14.70 -2.82 -5.50
N ALA A 125 15.18 -4.01 -5.85
CA ALA A 125 16.60 -4.24 -6.11
C ALA A 125 17.10 -3.21 -7.15
N LYS A 126 18.23 -2.57 -6.87
CA LYS A 126 18.93 -1.80 -7.90
C LYS A 126 19.36 -2.79 -8.97
N GLU A 127 18.95 -2.57 -10.21
CA GLU A 127 19.65 -3.19 -11.34
C GLU A 127 21.12 -2.78 -11.25
N GLU A 128 22.04 -3.74 -11.39
CA GLU A 128 23.43 -3.43 -11.68
C GLU A 128 23.44 -2.64 -12.99
N GLU A 129 24.00 -1.43 -12.98
CA GLU A 129 24.20 -0.65 -14.20
C GLU A 129 24.96 -1.56 -15.19
N LYS A 130 24.30 -1.95 -16.28
CA LYS A 130 25.02 -2.61 -17.37
C LYS A 130 26.05 -1.60 -17.89
N ASN A 131 27.32 -1.86 -17.64
CA ASN A 131 28.41 -1.12 -18.26
C ASN A 131 28.26 -1.23 -19.77
N PHE A 132 28.03 -0.09 -20.43
CA PHE A 132 27.92 -0.03 -21.89
C PHE A 132 29.24 -0.41 -22.61
N ASP A 133 30.35 -0.51 -21.86
CA ASP A 133 31.66 -0.95 -22.37
C ASP A 133 31.70 -2.46 -22.68
N ASP A 134 30.74 -3.26 -22.19
CA ASP A 134 30.65 -4.69 -22.50
C ASP A 134 29.93 -4.98 -23.83
N ILE A 135 29.35 -3.95 -24.49
CA ILE A 135 28.59 -4.08 -25.74
C ILE A 135 29.50 -3.96 -26.98
N GLU A 136 30.73 -3.42 -26.85
CA GLU A 136 31.66 -3.28 -27.98
C GLU A 136 32.40 -4.57 -28.38
N ASN A 137 32.28 -5.66 -27.62
CA ASN A 137 32.97 -6.93 -27.92
C ASN A 137 32.14 -7.96 -28.72
N ASP A 138 30.87 -7.66 -29.05
CA ASP A 138 29.96 -8.61 -29.72
C ASP A 138 29.53 -8.18 -31.14
N VAL A 139 30.24 -7.23 -31.76
CA VAL A 139 30.05 -6.92 -33.19
C VAL A 139 31.35 -7.15 -33.97
N GLU A 140 31.71 -8.42 -34.15
CA GLU A 140 32.47 -8.86 -35.32
C GLU A 140 31.49 -9.13 -36.47
N LEU A 141 31.41 -8.20 -37.43
CA LEU A 141 31.11 -8.43 -38.86
C LEU A 141 31.63 -7.24 -39.69
#